data_AF-A0A2A2DFX9-F1
#
_entry.id   AF-A0A2A2DFX9-F1
#
_cell.length_a   1.000
_cell.length_b   1.000
_cell.length_c   1.000
_cell.angle_alpha   90.00
_cell.angle_beta   90.00
_cell.angle_gamma   90.00
#
_symmetry.space_group_name_H-M   'P 1'
#
loop_
_entity.id
_entity.type
_entity.pdbx_description
1 polymer ?
#
loop_
_entity_poly.entity_id
_entity_poly.type
_entity_poly.pdbx_seq_one_letter_code
_entity_poly.pdbx_strand_id
1 'polypeptide(L)'
;MQSAGTIYYPVAPGVQVNVRRGPNTGSQIVKVLGENSRVPIRCQTRGETVSGPYGTTDVWDSIAPGQYVSDAYVKTGSDGFVAIRCS
;
A
#
# COMPACT_ATOMS: atom_id res chain seq x y z
N MET A 1 3.48 -9.72 25.01
CA MET A 1 3.95 -10.00 23.64
C MET A 1 2.74 -10.12 22.73
N GLN A 2 2.21 -9.01 22.22
CA GLN A 2 1.16 -9.07 21.22
C GLN A 2 1.84 -9.26 19.87
N SER A 3 1.83 -10.50 19.35
CA SER A 3 1.96 -10.67 17.91
C SER A 3 0.75 -9.98 17.31
N ALA A 4 0.93 -8.75 16.85
CA ALA A 4 -0.08 -8.08 16.05
C ALA A 4 -0.31 -8.98 14.83
N GLY A 5 -1.47 -9.64 14.79
CA GLY A 5 -1.83 -10.47 13.65
C GLY A 5 -1.70 -9.62 12.40
N THR A 6 -1.04 -10.16 11.37
CA THR A 6 -0.91 -9.45 10.10
C THR A 6 -2.30 -9.18 9.55
N ILE A 7 -2.75 -7.93 9.59
CA ILE A 7 -4.02 -7.52 9.01
C ILE A 7 -3.83 -7.41 7.49
N TYR A 8 -4.70 -8.10 6.76
CA TYR A 8 -4.72 -8.08 5.30
C TYR A 8 -5.83 -7.16 4.81
N TYR A 9 -5.43 -6.09 4.13
CA TYR A 9 -6.33 -5.11 3.55
C TYR A 9 -6.62 -5.47 2.09
N PRO A 10 -7.88 -5.37 1.64
CA PRO A 10 -8.21 -5.62 0.26
C PRO A 10 -7.75 -4.45 -0.62
N VAL A 11 -7.22 -4.78 -1.78
CA VAL A 11 -6.98 -3.84 -2.87
C VAL A 11 -8.31 -3.47 -3.51
N ALA A 12 -8.36 -2.29 -4.14
CA ALA A 12 -9.52 -1.84 -4.88
C ALA A 12 -10.03 -2.92 -5.87
N PRO A 13 -11.36 -3.19 -5.89
CA PRO A 13 -11.93 -4.21 -6.77
C PRO A 13 -11.84 -3.77 -8.23
N GLY A 14 -11.65 -4.74 -9.14
CA GLY A 14 -11.62 -4.50 -10.58
C GLY A 14 -10.40 -3.71 -11.10
N VAL A 15 -9.37 -3.53 -10.27
CA VAL A 15 -8.10 -2.92 -10.72
C VAL A 15 -6.92 -3.83 -10.42
N GLN A 16 -5.93 -3.80 -11.31
CA GLN A 16 -4.60 -4.33 -11.04
C GLN A 16 -3.75 -3.23 -10.41
N VAL A 17 -2.92 -3.61 -9.43
CA VAL A 17 -2.12 -2.64 -8.68
C VAL A 17 -0.64 -2.97 -8.79
N ASN A 18 0.13 -1.98 -9.19
CA ASN A 18 1.57 -2.09 -9.34
C ASN A 18 2.26 -1.94 -7.99
N VAL A 19 2.99 -2.98 -7.59
CA VAL A 19 3.92 -2.94 -6.47
C VAL A 19 5.24 -2.37 -6.97
N ARG A 20 5.71 -1.33 -6.30
CA ARG A 20 6.88 -0.55 -6.71
C ARG A 20 8.02 -0.70 -5.72
N ARG A 21 9.25 -0.54 -6.22
CA ARG A 21 10.46 -0.65 -5.39
C ARG A 21 10.62 0.48 -4.36
N GLY A 22 9.96 1.61 -4.59
CA GLY A 22 9.97 2.78 -3.73
C GLY A 22 8.62 3.51 -3.75
N PRO A 23 8.41 4.46 -2.83
CA PRO A 23 7.15 5.18 -2.66
C PRO A 23 6.99 6.32 -3.69
N ASN A 24 7.13 5.99 -4.98
CA ASN A 24 6.90 6.91 -6.09
C ASN A 24 6.52 6.13 -7.36
N THR A 25 5.80 6.77 -8.27
CA THR A 25 5.29 6.20 -9.52
C THR A 25 6.37 6.01 -10.58
N GLY A 26 7.53 6.68 -10.43
CA GLY A 26 8.73 6.45 -11.25
C GLY A 26 9.53 5.20 -10.87
N SER A 27 9.27 4.61 -9.70
CA SER A 27 10.02 3.45 -9.23
C SER A 27 9.67 2.21 -10.03
N GLN A 28 10.69 1.36 -10.23
CA GLN A 28 10.55 0.07 -10.90
C GLN A 28 9.38 -0.73 -10.31
N ILE A 29 8.54 -1.26 -11.20
CA ILE A 29 7.49 -2.20 -10.84
C ILE A 29 8.17 -3.55 -10.57
N VAL A 30 8.01 -4.05 -9.34
CA VAL A 30 8.63 -5.31 -8.89
C VAL A 30 7.62 -6.45 -8.83
N LYS A 31 6.31 -6.12 -8.79
CA LYS A 31 5.21 -7.09 -8.80
C LYS A 31 3.93 -6.39 -9.25
N VAL A 32 2.99 -7.16 -9.80
CA VAL A 32 1.62 -6.70 -10.07
C VAL A 32 0.67 -7.54 -9.24
N LEU A 33 -0.25 -6.87 -8.54
CA LEU A 33 -1.34 -7.50 -7.81
C LEU A 33 -2.53 -7.64 -8.74
N GLY A 34 -3.09 -8.84 -8.83
CA GLY A 34 -4.34 -9.08 -9.54
C GLY A 34 -5.52 -8.43 -8.84
N GLU A 35 -6.66 -8.40 -9.52
CA GLU A 35 -7.91 -7.92 -8.94
C GLU A 35 -8.29 -8.72 -7.67
N ASN A 36 -8.96 -8.04 -6.73
CA ASN A 36 -9.38 -8.63 -5.45
C ASN A 36 -8.24 -9.17 -4.57
N SER A 37 -6.99 -8.80 -4.88
CA SER A 37 -5.83 -9.12 -4.04
C SER A 37 -5.98 -8.51 -2.65
N ARG A 38 -5.34 -9.14 -1.67
CA ARG A 38 -5.21 -8.60 -0.31
C ARG A 38 -3.74 -8.47 0.03
N VAL A 39 -3.37 -7.37 0.67
CA VAL A 39 -1.99 -7.09 1.05
C VAL A 39 -1.86 -6.90 2.56
N PRO A 40 -0.78 -7.41 3.17
CA PRO A 40 -0.41 -7.02 4.52
C PRO A 40 0.24 -5.64 4.49
N ILE A 41 0.04 -4.83 5.53
CA ILE A 41 0.78 -3.58 5.70
C ILE A 41 1.78 -3.77 6.85
N ARG A 42 3.07 -3.72 6.53
CA ARG A 42 4.15 -3.84 7.54
C ARG A 42 4.45 -2.50 8.18
N CYS A 43 4.57 -1.48 7.34
CA CYS A 43 4.78 -0.10 7.75
C CYS A 43 4.29 0.83 6.65
N GLN A 44 4.06 2.09 6.99
CA GLN A 44 3.66 3.13 6.04
C GLN A 44 4.70 4.23 5.98
N THR A 45 4.85 4.83 4.80
CA THR A 45 5.72 5.98 4.59
C THR A 45 5.02 7.01 3.72
N ARG A 46 5.56 8.24 3.72
CA ARG A 46 5.14 9.26 2.76
C ARG A 46 5.98 9.18 1.49
N GLY A 47 5.37 9.53 0.37
CA GLY A 47 6.00 9.50 -0.94
C GLY A 47 5.32 10.43 -1.93
N GLU A 48 5.37 10.05 -3.20
CA GLU A 48 4.65 10.78 -4.26
C GLU A 48 3.13 10.73 -4.03
N THR A 49 2.45 11.86 -4.22
CA THR A 49 1.00 11.92 -4.14
C THR A 49 0.38 11.20 -5.33
N VAL A 50 -0.51 10.24 -5.06
CA VAL A 50 -1.18 9.43 -6.07
C VAL A 50 -2.69 9.52 -5.86
N SER A 51 -3.41 9.69 -6.96
CA SER A 51 -4.87 9.61 -7.01
C SER A 51 -5.31 8.22 -7.46
N GLY A 52 -6.24 7.62 -6.73
CA GLY A 52 -6.76 6.29 -7.00
C GLY A 52 -8.22 6.13 -6.56
N PRO A 53 -8.75 4.90 -6.58
CA PRO A 53 -10.15 4.60 -6.27
C PRO A 53 -10.61 5.04 -4.88
N TYR A 54 -9.68 5.13 -3.91
CA TYR A 54 -9.98 5.55 -2.54
C TYR A 54 -9.64 7.02 -2.24
N GLY A 55 -9.28 7.79 -3.26
CA GLY A 55 -8.96 9.22 -3.12
C GLY A 55 -7.51 9.53 -3.50
N THR A 56 -7.05 10.69 -3.05
CA THR A 56 -5.68 11.17 -3.31
C THR A 56 -4.89 11.17 -2.02
N THR A 57 -3.75 10.48 -1.99
CA THR A 57 -2.93 10.34 -0.79
C THR A 57 -1.44 10.36 -1.12
N ASP A 58 -0.62 10.86 -0.19
CA ASP A 58 0.83 10.75 -0.20
C ASP A 58 1.33 9.53 0.60
N VAL A 59 0.41 8.70 1.10
CA VAL A 59 0.69 7.51 1.90
C VAL A 59 1.00 6.31 1.00
N TRP A 60 2.06 5.59 1.36
CA TRP A 60 2.52 4.37 0.72
C TRP A 60 2.66 3.23 1.74
N ASP A 61 2.08 2.10 1.40
CA ASP A 61 2.07 0.87 2.17
C ASP A 61 3.25 -0.02 1.81
N SER A 62 4.11 -0.31 2.78
CA SER A 62 5.14 -1.33 2.63
C SER A 62 4.55 -2.72 2.88
N ILE A 63 4.35 -3.47 1.80
CA ILE A 63 3.76 -4.81 1.87
C ILE A 63 4.81 -5.91 2.06
N ALA A 64 6.06 -5.63 1.71
CA ALA A 64 7.24 -6.46 1.94
C ALA A 64 8.52 -5.59 1.82
N PRO A 65 9.71 -6.06 2.24
CA PRO A 65 10.95 -5.30 2.06
C PRO A 65 11.15 -4.86 0.60
N GLY A 66 11.24 -3.54 0.37
CA GLY A 66 11.38 -2.98 -0.98
C GLY A 66 10.15 -3.14 -1.88
N GLN A 67 8.96 -3.37 -1.31
CA GLN A 67 7.70 -3.49 -2.04
C GLN A 67 6.68 -2.52 -1.45
N TYR A 68 6.32 -1.51 -2.24
CA TYR A 68 5.44 -0.43 -1.86
C TYR A 68 4.22 -0.37 -2.77
N VAL A 69 3.06 -0.09 -2.20
CA VAL A 69 1.81 0.16 -2.91
C VAL A 69 1.24 1.48 -2.41
N SER A 70 0.63 2.28 -3.28
CA SER A 70 -0.04 3.49 -2.82
C SER A 70 -1.32 3.14 -2.07
N ASP A 71 -1.52 3.75 -0.91
CA ASP A 71 -2.72 3.58 -0.08
C ASP A 71 -4.00 4.03 -0.83
N ALA A 72 -3.87 4.86 -1.88
CA ALA A 72 -4.96 5.23 -2.80
C ALA A 72 -5.68 4.03 -3.44
N TYR A 73 -5.03 2.86 -3.45
CA TYR A 73 -5.55 1.60 -4.01
C TYR A 73 -5.81 0.51 -2.96
N VAL A 74 -5.52 0.75 -1.68
CA VAL A 74 -5.69 -0.22 -0.60
C VAL A 74 -6.80 0.26 0.33
N LYS A 75 -7.80 -0.59 0.60
CA LYS A 75 -8.91 -0.23 1.48
C LYS A 75 -8.50 -0.40 2.93
N THR A 76 -7.78 0.58 3.46
CA THR A 76 -7.37 0.65 4.87
C THR A 76 -8.47 1.19 5.78
N GLY A 77 -9.39 1.99 5.22
CA GLY A 77 -10.51 2.60 5.94
C GLY A 77 -10.12 3.88 6.70
N SER A 78 -8.92 4.41 6.45
CA SER A 78 -8.44 5.68 6.99
C SER A 78 -7.64 6.41 5.91
N ASP A 79 -7.76 7.74 5.86
CA ASP A 79 -6.92 8.59 4.99
C ASP A 79 -5.52 8.84 5.59
N GLY A 80 -5.25 8.27 6.77
CA GLY A 80 -4.00 8.40 7.52
C GLY A 80 -3.28 7.07 7.70
N PHE A 81 -2.25 7.08 8.56
CA PHE A 81 -1.50 5.86 8.83
C PHE A 81 -2.31 4.89 9.71
N VAL A 82 -2.55 3.70 9.19
CA VAL A 82 -3.13 2.55 9.92
C VAL A 82 -2.06 1.63 10.51
N ALA A 83 -0.81 1.77 10.08
CA ALA A 83 0.33 1.00 10.55
C ALA A 83 1.46 1.91 11.08
N ILE A 84 2.48 1.30 11.69
CA ILE A 84 3.68 2.02 12.13
C ILE A 84 4.40 2.68 10.94
N ARG A 85 5.10 3.78 11.19
CA ARG A 85 5.93 4.42 10.15
C ARG A 85 7.12 3.54 9.80
N CYS A 86 7.47 3.49 8.52
CA CYS A 86 8.73 2.88 8.10
C CYS A 86 9.90 3.70 8.67
N SER A 87 10.86 3.02 9.27
CA SER A 87 12.09 3.58 9.84
C SER A 87 13.20 3.68 8.82
#